data_AF-A0A845CXB5-F1
#
_entry.id   AF-A0A845CXB5-F1
#
_cell.length_a   1.000
_cell.length_b   1.000
_cell.length_c   1.000
_cell.angle_alpha   90.00
_cell.angle_beta   90.00
_cell.angle_gamma   90.00
#
_symmetry.space_group_name_H-M   'P 1'
#
loop_
_entity.id
_entity.type
_entity.pdbx_description
1 polymer ?
#
loop_
_entity_poly.entity_id
_entity_poly.type
_entity_poly.pdbx_seq_one_letter_code
_entity_poly.pdbx_strand_id
1 'polypeptide(L)'
;MLDLRSLDSQSKRIIGLALLTGLIHLFVGFQSQFILVLNGLGFIALAIGLYLLPQLENWRSQVRWVLIVYTAVTIIGYFAIFPQPLDYGLGLVTKAVEVILIVLLLIQSR
;
A
#
# COMPACT_ATOMS: atom_id res chain seq x y z
N MET A 1 10.24 -16.81 -13.54
CA MET A 1 11.21 -16.29 -12.54
C MET A 1 10.87 -14.83 -12.28
N LEU A 2 10.83 -14.43 -11.02
CA LEU A 2 10.39 -13.10 -10.56
C LEU A 2 11.41 -12.04 -10.97
N ASP A 3 11.25 -11.40 -12.14
CA ASP A 3 12.24 -10.43 -12.63
C ASP A 3 11.82 -8.98 -12.35
N LEU A 4 12.10 -8.52 -11.13
CA LEU A 4 11.91 -7.12 -10.75
C LEU A 4 12.72 -6.15 -11.63
N ARG A 5 13.76 -6.61 -12.33
CA ARG A 5 14.59 -5.73 -13.17
C ARG A 5 13.84 -5.29 -14.42
N SER A 6 12.95 -6.13 -14.93
CA SER A 6 12.09 -5.86 -16.10
C SER A 6 11.02 -4.78 -15.87
N LEU A 7 10.68 -4.47 -14.62
CA LEU A 7 9.69 -3.46 -14.29
C LEU A 7 10.22 -2.04 -14.55
N ASP A 8 9.34 -1.15 -15.00
CA ASP A 8 9.65 0.27 -15.16
C ASP A 8 9.91 0.94 -13.78
N SER A 9 10.49 2.14 -13.82
CA SER A 9 10.87 2.87 -12.58
C SER A 9 9.66 3.21 -11.70
N GLN A 10 8.51 3.52 -12.28
CA GLN A 10 7.30 3.86 -11.54
C GLN A 10 6.69 2.63 -10.86
N SER A 11 6.62 1.48 -11.55
CA SER A 11 6.17 0.23 -10.94
C SER A 11 7.05 -0.19 -9.76
N LYS A 12 8.37 -0.04 -9.88
CA LYS A 12 9.32 -0.27 -8.77
C LYS A 12 9.04 0.63 -7.57
N ARG A 13 8.75 1.91 -7.80
CA ARG A 13 8.39 2.87 -6.74
C ARG A 13 7.08 2.49 -6.07
N ILE A 14 6.05 2.12 -6.85
CA ILE A 14 4.75 1.68 -6.33
C ILE A 14 4.92 0.45 -5.43
N ILE A 15 5.63 -0.57 -5.90
CA ILE A 15 5.94 -1.76 -5.10
C ILE A 15 6.68 -1.37 -3.82
N GLY A 16 7.73 -0.55 -3.94
CA GLY A 16 8.52 -0.11 -2.79
C GLY A 16 7.69 0.60 -1.73
N LEU A 17 6.82 1.53 -2.14
CA LEU A 17 5.94 2.27 -1.22
C LEU A 17 4.88 1.36 -0.61
N ALA A 18 4.24 0.49 -1.40
CA ALA A 18 3.25 -0.44 -0.88
C ALA A 18 3.85 -1.44 0.13
N LEU A 19 5.05 -1.96 -0.16
CA LEU A 19 5.77 -2.84 0.76
C LEU A 19 6.22 -2.09 2.02
N LEU A 20 6.73 -0.87 1.89
CA LEU A 20 7.10 -0.03 3.04
C LEU A 20 5.89 0.21 3.95
N THR A 21 4.78 0.66 3.38
CA THR A 21 3.52 0.85 4.12
C THR A 21 3.07 -0.45 4.77
N GLY A 22 3.11 -1.56 4.04
CA GLY A 22 2.73 -2.87 4.56
C GLY A 22 3.58 -3.31 5.75
N LEU A 23 4.90 -3.16 5.67
CA LEU A 23 5.83 -3.50 6.74
C LEU A 23 5.65 -2.63 7.98
N ILE A 24 5.39 -1.32 7.82
CA ILE A 24 5.08 -0.43 8.95
C ILE A 24 3.79 -0.89 9.64
N HIS A 25 2.76 -1.22 8.88
CA HIS A 25 1.49 -1.73 9.43
C HIS A 25 1.66 -3.06 10.17
N LEU A 26 2.46 -3.99 9.64
CA LEU A 26 2.81 -5.23 10.34
C LEU A 26 3.54 -4.93 11.64
N PHE A 27 4.60 -4.12 11.59
CA PHE A 27 5.41 -3.79 12.77
C PHE A 27 4.57 -3.19 13.89
N VAL A 28 3.75 -2.18 13.58
CA VAL A 28 2.86 -1.54 14.56
C VAL A 28 1.74 -2.49 14.99
N GLY A 29 1.18 -3.26 14.05
CA GLY A 29 0.07 -4.17 14.32
C GLY A 29 0.42 -5.31 15.27
N PHE A 30 1.60 -5.91 15.13
CA PHE A 30 2.07 -6.94 16.06
C PHE A 30 2.28 -6.43 17.49
N GLN A 31 2.47 -5.11 17.67
CA GLN A 31 2.68 -4.48 18.98
C GLN A 31 1.41 -3.91 19.60
N SER A 32 0.32 -3.77 18.81
CA SER A 32 -0.84 -3.00 19.26
C SER A 32 -2.17 -3.60 18.81
N GLN A 33 -2.48 -3.50 17.52
CA GLN A 33 -3.81 -3.77 16.98
C GLN A 33 -3.73 -4.74 15.82
N PHE A 34 -4.36 -5.91 15.97
CA PHE A 34 -4.31 -6.98 14.96
C PHE A 34 -4.88 -6.55 13.60
N ILE A 35 -5.84 -5.61 13.56
CA ILE A 35 -6.36 -5.07 12.30
C ILE A 35 -5.26 -4.43 11.43
N LEU A 36 -4.21 -3.88 12.05
CA LEU A 36 -3.07 -3.34 11.30
C LEU A 36 -2.18 -4.45 10.74
N VAL A 37 -2.13 -5.63 11.37
CA VAL A 37 -1.47 -6.80 10.77
C VAL A 37 -2.18 -7.19 9.47
N LEU A 38 -3.51 -7.23 9.49
CA LEU A 38 -4.30 -7.48 8.29
C LEU A 38 -4.09 -6.38 7.24
N ASN A 39 -3.96 -5.12 7.65
CA ASN A 39 -3.62 -4.02 6.75
C ASN A 39 -2.27 -4.24 6.05
N GLY A 40 -1.26 -4.62 6.83
CA GLY A 40 0.07 -4.89 6.33
C GLY A 40 0.10 -6.02 5.31
N LEU A 41 -0.59 -7.13 5.61
CA LEU A 41 -0.73 -8.26 4.69
C LEU A 41 -1.48 -7.88 3.41
N GLY A 42 -2.53 -7.06 3.51
CA GLY A 42 -3.29 -6.61 2.35
C GLY A 42 -2.44 -5.79 1.37
N PHE A 43 -1.62 -4.86 1.87
CA PHE A 43 -0.67 -4.10 1.03
C PHE A 43 0.31 -5.01 0.30
N ILE A 44 0.92 -5.96 1.02
CA ILE A 44 1.89 -6.90 0.45
C ILE A 44 1.22 -7.77 -0.62
N ALA A 45 0.05 -8.35 -0.30
CA ALA A 45 -0.68 -9.20 -1.22
C ALA A 45 -1.11 -8.46 -2.49
N LEU A 46 -1.60 -7.22 -2.37
CA LEU A 46 -2.00 -6.40 -3.52
C LEU A 46 -0.81 -5.96 -4.38
N ALA A 47 0.33 -5.62 -3.76
CA ALA A 47 1.56 -5.29 -4.51
C ALA A 47 2.09 -6.50 -5.30
N ILE A 48 2.09 -7.68 -4.68
CA ILE A 48 2.42 -8.95 -5.35
C ILE A 48 1.43 -9.23 -6.48
N GLY A 49 0.13 -9.09 -6.21
CA GLY A 49 -0.91 -9.35 -7.20
C GLY A 49 -0.83 -8.42 -8.41
N LEU A 50 -0.45 -7.15 -8.21
CA LEU A 50 -0.43 -6.15 -9.27
C LEU A 50 0.69 -6.38 -10.29
N TYR A 51 1.88 -6.78 -9.85
CA TYR A 51 3.06 -6.85 -10.72
C TYR A 51 3.72 -8.23 -10.82
N LEU A 52 3.47 -9.14 -9.87
CA LEU A 52 4.23 -10.38 -9.74
C LEU A 52 3.41 -11.64 -10.00
N LEU A 53 2.08 -11.56 -10.08
CA LEU A 53 1.20 -12.68 -10.43
C LEU A 53 0.72 -12.58 -11.89
N PRO A 54 1.27 -13.41 -12.80
CA PRO A 54 0.83 -13.44 -14.21
C PRO A 54 -0.65 -13.79 -14.36
N GLN A 55 -1.21 -14.57 -13.43
CA GLN A 55 -2.62 -14.97 -13.45
C GLN A 55 -3.57 -13.77 -13.31
N LEU A 56 -3.08 -12.64 -12.77
CA LEU A 56 -3.84 -11.41 -12.59
C LEU A 56 -3.54 -10.38 -13.68
N GLU A 57 -2.83 -10.74 -14.76
CA GLU A 57 -2.48 -9.81 -15.84
C GLU A 57 -3.72 -9.12 -16.44
N ASN A 58 -4.77 -9.88 -16.72
CA ASN A 58 -6.05 -9.37 -17.21
C ASN A 58 -6.83 -8.54 -16.16
N TRP A 59 -6.44 -8.64 -14.89
CA TRP A 59 -7.09 -7.97 -13.75
C TRP A 59 -6.24 -6.83 -13.18
N ARG A 60 -5.09 -6.49 -13.78
CA ARG A 60 -4.16 -5.48 -13.25
C ARG A 60 -4.84 -4.13 -13.01
N SER A 61 -5.74 -3.72 -13.90
CA SER A 61 -6.48 -2.46 -13.72
C SER A 61 -7.36 -2.49 -12.46
N GLN A 62 -8.03 -3.61 -12.22
CA GLN A 62 -8.89 -3.85 -11.07
C GLN A 62 -8.05 -3.94 -9.79
N VAL A 63 -6.96 -4.70 -9.79
CA VAL A 63 -6.04 -4.79 -8.65
C VAL A 63 -5.45 -3.43 -8.30
N ARG A 64 -5.11 -2.62 -9.30
CA ARG A 64 -4.66 -1.23 -9.12
C ARG A 64 -5.70 -0.37 -8.43
N TRP A 65 -6.95 -0.43 -8.90
CA TRP A 65 -8.06 0.30 -8.27
C TRP A 65 -8.35 -0.18 -6.85
N VAL A 66 -8.29 -1.50 -6.60
CA VAL A 66 -8.42 -2.06 -5.26
C VAL A 66 -7.31 -1.52 -4.35
N LEU A 67 -6.06 -1.48 -4.80
CA LEU A 67 -4.97 -0.90 -4.02
C LEU A 67 -5.17 0.60 -3.73
N ILE A 68 -5.69 1.37 -4.69
CA ILE A 68 -6.04 2.79 -4.46
C ILE A 68 -7.11 2.93 -3.38
N VAL A 69 -8.24 2.24 -3.54
CA VAL A 69 -9.37 2.33 -2.60
C VAL A 69 -8.96 1.83 -1.22
N TYR A 70 -8.22 0.73 -1.17
CA TYR A 70 -7.68 0.17 0.06
C TYR A 70 -6.80 1.17 0.81
N THR A 71 -5.86 1.81 0.10
CA THR A 71 -4.99 2.85 0.65
C THR A 71 -5.79 4.06 1.12
N ALA A 72 -6.83 4.47 0.38
CA ALA A 72 -7.70 5.57 0.81
C ALA A 72 -8.44 5.24 2.12
N VAL A 73 -8.93 4.00 2.26
CA VAL A 73 -9.57 3.53 3.49
C VAL A 73 -8.59 3.54 4.68
N THR A 74 -7.32 3.16 4.50
CA THR A 74 -6.35 3.22 5.60
C THR A 74 -6.03 4.65 6.03
N ILE A 75 -6.00 5.61 5.09
CA ILE A 75 -5.85 7.04 5.41
C ILE A 75 -7.05 7.54 6.20
N ILE A 76 -8.26 7.35 5.67
CA ILE A 76 -9.51 7.82 6.31
C ILE A 76 -9.67 7.19 7.68
N GLY A 77 -9.47 5.87 7.80
CA GLY A 77 -9.59 5.13 9.05
C GLY A 77 -8.64 5.64 10.13
N TYR A 78 -7.42 6.06 9.76
CA TYR A 78 -6.48 6.64 10.72
C TYR A 78 -6.98 7.96 11.32
N PHE A 79 -7.45 8.88 10.48
CA PHE A 79 -7.97 10.16 10.98
C PHE A 79 -9.33 10.02 11.68
N ALA A 80 -10.11 8.98 11.38
CA ALA A 80 -11.39 8.72 12.02
C ALA A 80 -11.27 8.03 13.38
N ILE A 81 -10.27 7.15 13.57
CA ILE A 81 -10.17 6.28 14.75
C ILE A 81 -9.19 6.84 15.80
N PHE A 82 -8.10 7.50 15.38
CA PHE A 82 -7.09 7.98 16.31
C PHE A 82 -7.48 9.35 16.88
N PRO A 83 -7.58 9.53 18.22
CA PRO A 83 -8.08 10.77 18.83
C PRO A 83 -7.20 12.00 18.62
N GLN A 84 -5.89 11.79 18.45
CA GLN A 84 -4.90 12.83 18.19
C GLN A 84 -3.95 12.36 17.10
N PRO A 85 -4.43 12.22 15.85
CA PRO A 85 -3.64 11.59 14.78
C PRO A 85 -2.35 12.39 14.53
N LEU A 86 -2.38 13.71 14.73
CA LEU A 86 -1.22 14.57 14.50
C LEU A 86 -0.05 14.35 15.47
N ASP A 87 -0.30 13.75 16.64
CA ASP A 87 0.75 13.48 17.63
C ASP A 87 1.52 12.18 17.32
N TYR A 88 0.99 11.34 16.43
CA TYR A 88 1.61 10.07 16.04
C TYR A 88 2.49 10.25 14.80
N GLY A 89 3.73 10.70 15.02
CA GLY A 89 4.68 11.00 13.94
C GLY A 89 4.86 9.87 12.91
N LEU A 90 5.02 8.62 13.35
CA LEU A 90 5.13 7.46 12.43
C LEU A 90 3.85 7.23 11.63
N GLY A 91 2.69 7.43 12.25
CA GLY A 91 1.38 7.32 11.59
C GLY A 91 1.23 8.35 10.48
N LEU A 92 1.48 9.62 10.78
CA LEU A 92 1.45 10.72 9.82
C LEU A 92 2.41 10.52 8.64
N VAL A 93 3.65 10.13 8.91
CA VAL A 93 4.64 9.83 7.86
C VAL A 93 4.13 8.69 6.97
N THR A 94 3.55 7.65 7.56
CA THR A 94 2.94 6.54 6.80
C THR A 94 1.80 7.04 5.92
N LYS A 95 0.97 7.99 6.39
CA LYS A 95 -0.12 8.57 5.59
C LYS A 95 0.39 9.44 4.45
N ALA A 96 1.49 10.15 4.61
CA ALA A 96 2.14 10.86 3.51
C ALA A 96 2.65 9.87 2.44
N VAL A 97 3.27 8.76 2.84
CA VAL A 97 3.71 7.68 1.94
C VAL A 97 2.52 7.07 1.18
N GLU A 98 1.41 6.81 1.88
CA GLU A 98 0.16 6.31 1.28
C GLU A 98 -0.44 7.28 0.25
N VAL A 99 -0.42 8.60 0.51
CA VAL A 99 -0.86 9.61 -0.46
C VAL A 99 0.02 9.59 -1.71
N ILE A 100 1.34 9.52 -1.55
CA ILE A 100 2.28 9.41 -2.70
C ILE A 100 1.98 8.14 -3.50
N LEU A 101 1.73 7.01 -2.82
CA LEU A 101 1.37 5.76 -3.47
C LEU A 101 0.09 5.91 -4.32
N ILE A 102 -0.97 6.52 -3.77
CA ILE A 102 -2.21 6.80 -4.53
C ILE A 102 -1.92 7.65 -5.76
N VAL A 103 -1.15 8.74 -5.61
CA VAL A 103 -0.81 9.62 -6.73
C VAL A 103 -0.06 8.85 -7.83
N LEU A 104 0.94 8.04 -7.47
CA LEU A 104 1.68 7.24 -8.43
C LEU A 104 0.80 6.19 -9.12
N LEU A 105 -0.15 5.58 -8.42
CA LEU A 105 -1.10 4.63 -9.00
C LEU A 105 -2.07 5.30 -9.99
N LEU A 106 -2.50 6.54 -9.69
CA LEU A 106 -3.42 7.31 -10.53
C LEU A 106 -2.77 7.79 -11.83
N ILE A 107 -1.52 8.28 -11.76
CA ILE A 107 -0.80 8.79 -12.93
C ILE A 107 -0.11 7.69 -13.74
N GLN A 108 -0.13 6.44 -13.27
CA GLN A 108 0.44 5.31 -14.02
C GLN A 108 -0.33 5.13 -15.33
N SER A 109 0.36 5.33 -16.45
CA SER A 109 -0.17 5.01 -17.77
C SER A 109 -0.50 3.52 -17.87
N ARG A 110 -1.55 3.19 -18.63
CA ARG A 110 -1.92 1.80 -18.90
C ARG A 110 -0.82 1.04 -19.62
#